data_AF-A0A7S7LBR0-F1
#
_entry.id   AF-A0A7S7LBR0-F1
#
_cell.length_a   1.000
_cell.length_b   1.000
_cell.length_c   1.000
_cell.angle_alpha   90.00
_cell.angle_beta   90.00
_cell.angle_gamma   90.00
#
_symmetry.space_group_name_H-M   'P 1'
#
loop_
_entity.id
_entity.type
_entity.pdbx_description
1 polymer ?
#
loop_
_entity_poly.entity_id
_entity_poly.type
_entity_poly.pdbx_seq_one_letter_code
_entity_poly.pdbx_strand_id
1 'polypeptide(L)' 'MNRDGQQENYLQQIEILREKMVATALVYGINHPKVLWYSQQIDEKHNCILKQKV' A
#
# COMPACT_ATOMS: atom_id res chain seq x y z
N MET A 1 12.90 -13.41 15.04
CA MET A 1 11.68 -12.81 14.46
C MET A 1 11.23 -13.72 13.32
N ASN A 2 10.04 -14.32 13.46
CA ASN A 2 9.55 -15.35 12.53
C ASN A 2 9.03 -14.73 11.23
N ARG A 3 9.08 -15.49 10.12
CA ARG A 3 8.59 -15.06 8.79
C ARG A 3 7.14 -14.58 8.82
N ASP A 4 6.33 -15.12 9.72
CA ASP A 4 4.90 -14.80 9.85
C ASP A 4 4.67 -13.37 10.36
N GLY A 5 5.47 -12.89 11.33
CA GLY A 5 5.35 -11.53 11.85
C GLY A 5 5.81 -10.44 10.88
N GLN A 6 6.67 -10.78 9.91
CA GLN A 6 7.07 -9.86 8.83
C GLN A 6 5.96 -9.71 7.79
N GLN A 7 5.22 -10.80 7.52
CA GLN A 7 4.11 -10.79 6.57
C GLN A 7 2.92 -9.99 7.11
N GLU A 8 2.60 -10.12 8.41
CA GLU A 8 1.55 -9.33 9.05
C GLU A 8 1.87 -7.82 9.07
N ASN A 9 3.11 -7.44 9.41
CA ASN A 9 3.50 -6.04 9.44
C ASN A 9 3.40 -5.37 8.06
N TYR A 10 3.74 -6.10 7.00
CA TYR A 10 3.59 -5.62 5.64
C TYR A 10 2.14 -5.44 5.22
N LEU A 11 1.28 -6.43 5.50
CA LEU A 11 -0.13 -6.33 5.18
C LEU A 11 -0.75 -5.11 5.87
N GLN A 12 -0.37 -4.83 7.12
CA GLN A 12 -0.77 -3.62 7.82
C GLN A 12 -0.30 -2.33 7.12
N GLN A 13 0.94 -2.26 6.64
CA GLN A 13 1.43 -1.07 5.94
C GLN A 13 0.66 -0.79 4.64
N ILE A 14 0.26 -1.84 3.94
CA ILE A 14 -0.53 -1.73 2.71
C ILE A 14 -1.96 -1.35 3.00
N GLU A 15 -2.54 -1.95 4.05
CA GLU A 15 -3.87 -1.64 4.52
C GLU A 15 -3.99 -0.15 4.85
N ILE A 16 -3.00 0.41 5.57
CA ILE A 16 -2.93 1.85 5.90
C ILE A 16 -2.88 2.71 4.63
N LEU A 17 -2.10 2.33 3.62
CA LEU A 17 -2.02 3.08 2.37
C LEU A 17 -3.32 3.02 1.58
N ARG A 18 -3.98 1.86 1.56
CA ARG A 18 -5.27 1.66 0.91
C ARG A 18 -6.36 2.48 1.59
N GLU A 19 -6.41 2.51 2.93
CA GLU A 19 -7.35 3.38 3.66
C GLU A 19 -7.16 4.86 3.30
N LYS A 20 -5.91 5.33 3.25
CA LYS A 20 -5.60 6.71 2.85
C LYS A 20 -5.99 7.01 1.40
N MET A 21 -5.80 6.05 0.50
CA MET A 21 -6.21 6.16 -0.91
C MET A 21 -7.73 6.31 -1.01
N VAL A 22 -8.48 5.44 -0.35
CA VAL A 22 -9.95 5.45 -0.34
C VAL A 22 -10.47 6.75 0.27
N ALA A 23 -9.95 7.16 1.45
CA ALA A 23 -10.33 8.42 2.07
C ALA A 23 -10.06 9.62 1.16
N THR A 24 -8.92 9.63 0.46
CA THR A 24 -8.59 10.69 -0.50
C THR A 24 -9.54 10.69 -1.69
N ALA A 25 -9.90 9.52 -2.22
CA ALA A 25 -10.85 9.41 -3.33
C ALA A 25 -12.26 9.86 -2.91
N LEU A 26 -12.67 9.58 -1.68
CA LEU A 26 -13.95 10.03 -1.11
C LEU A 26 -13.99 11.56 -0.95
N VAL A 27 -12.90 12.19 -0.54
CA VAL A 27 -12.84 13.64 -0.30
C VAL A 27 -12.61 14.45 -1.58
N TYR A 28 -11.71 14.00 -2.45
CA TYR A 28 -11.23 14.78 -3.60
C TYR A 28 -11.62 14.20 -4.96
N GLY A 29 -12.27 13.04 -4.98
CA GLY A 29 -12.59 12.29 -6.19
C GLY A 29 -11.47 11.33 -6.61
N ILE A 30 -11.86 10.29 -7.35
CA ILE A 30 -10.96 9.20 -7.77
C ILE A 30 -9.82 9.67 -8.69
N ASN A 31 -10.04 10.75 -9.46
CA ASN A 31 -9.07 11.30 -10.40
C ASN A 31 -8.05 12.24 -9.73
N HIS A 32 -8.13 12.44 -8.42
CA HIS A 32 -7.20 13.33 -7.73
C HIS A 32 -5.77 12.74 -7.75
N PRO A 33 -4.72 13.52 -8.04
CA PRO A 33 -3.36 13.01 -8.21
C PRO A 33 -2.81 12.28 -6.97
N LYS A 34 -3.29 12.62 -5.77
CA LYS A 34 -2.93 11.88 -4.54
C LYS A 34 -3.45 10.44 -4.53
N VAL A 35 -4.58 10.14 -5.18
CA VAL A 35 -5.09 8.76 -5.29
C VAL A 35 -4.12 7.92 -6.12
N LEU A 36 -3.66 8.45 -7.27
CA LEU A 36 -2.62 7.82 -8.08
C LEU A 36 -1.32 7.63 -7.29
N TRP A 37 -0.91 8.65 -6.54
CA TRP A 37 0.29 8.55 -5.70
C TRP A 37 0.18 7.42 -4.67
N TYR A 38 -0.94 7.30 -3.96
CA TYR A 38 -1.13 6.18 -3.03
C TYR A 38 -1.12 4.81 -3.73
N SER A 39 -1.72 4.70 -4.92
CA SER A 39 -1.69 3.48 -5.72
C SER A 39 -0.25 3.08 -6.07
N GLN A 40 0.59 4.04 -6.49
CA GLN A 40 2.00 3.80 -6.80
C GLN A 40 2.78 3.35 -5.57
N GLN A 41 2.53 3.95 -4.40
CA GLN A 41 3.18 3.54 -3.15
C GLN A 41 2.80 2.12 -2.71
N ILE A 42 1.56 1.70 -2.94
CA ILE A 42 1.11 0.32 -2.70
C ILE A 42 1.85 -0.64 -3.63
N ASP A 43 1.89 -0.34 -4.92
CA ASP A 43 2.58 -1.16 -5.93
C ASP A 43 4.09 -1.25 -5.68
N GLU A 44 4.74 -0.15 -5.31
CA GLU A 44 6.16 -0.13 -4.95
C GLU A 44 6.44 -1.06 -3.76
N LYS A 45 5.61 -0.98 -2.70
CA LYS A 45 5.74 -1.88 -1.55
C LYS A 45 5.48 -3.34 -1.93
N HIS A 46 4.46 -3.61 -2.75
CA HIS A 46 4.19 -4.94 -3.30
C HIS A 46 5.40 -5.50 -4.05
N ASN A 47 5.98 -4.72 -4.95
CA ASN A 47 7.11 -5.12 -5.78
C ASN A 47 8.38 -5.35 -4.97
N CYS A 48 8.64 -4.53 -3.94
CA CYS A 48 9.78 -4.73 -3.04
C CYS A 48 9.72 -6.09 -2.32
N ILE A 49 8.53 -6.58 -1.97
CA ILE A 49 8.38 -7.88 -1.34
C ILE A 49 8.51 -9.03 -2.33
N LEU A 50 7.91 -8.90 -3.51
CA LEU A 50 8.05 -9.92 -4.54
C LEU A 50 9.53 -10.10 -4.94
N LYS A 51 10.29 -9.00 -5.04
CA LYS A 51 11.74 -9.03 -5.29
C LYS A 51 12.57 -9.65 -4.17
N GLN A 52 12.09 -9.62 -2.93
CA GLN A 52 12.76 -10.28 -1.79
C GLN A 52 12.46 -11.78 -1.69
N LYS A 53 11.49 -12.29 -2.47
CA LYS A 53 11.13 -13.71 -2.52
C LYS A 53 11.82 -14.46 -3.69
N VAL A 54 12.70 -13.81 -4.44
CA VAL A 54 13.52 -14.38 -5.53
C VAL A 54 14.96 -14.56 -5.05
#